data_AF-A0A2E1KIC8-F1
#
_entry.id   AF-A0A2E1KIC8-F1
#
_cell.length_a   1.000
_cell.length_b   1.000
_cell.length_c   1.000
_cell.angle_alpha   90.00
_cell.angle_beta   90.00
_cell.angle_gamma   90.00
#
_symmetry.space_group_name_H-M   'P 1'
#
loop_
_entity.id
_entity.type
_entity.pdbx_description
1 polymer ?
#
loop_
_entity_poly.entity_id
_entity_poly.type
_entity_poly.pdbx_seq_one_letter_code
_entity_poly.pdbx_strand_id
1 'polypeptide(L)'
;FCAGHLGRWTGEVTSVINESFLGKKGDTYTGYWEASLAEDGNAMTQRFIGPKSSNRGLAYFDAAAKKIRITSVNSEGVINQHVIHREGDKWIRITHYTSANGTKGKLESVITMPKDGKTITVVISGMVGDRIFKNQKNVWHRVSK
;
A
#
# COMPACT_ATOMS: atom_id res chain seq x y z
N PHE A 1 -2.87 -5.92 -11.80
CA PHE A 1 -2.74 -5.32 -10.45
C PHE A 1 -4.05 -4.71 -9.99
N CYS A 2 -4.58 -3.64 -10.61
CA CYS A 2 -5.77 -2.93 -10.12
C CYS A 2 -7.00 -3.84 -9.98
N ALA A 3 -7.32 -4.64 -11.00
CA ALA A 3 -8.44 -5.59 -10.94
C ALA A 3 -8.33 -6.59 -9.77
N GLY A 4 -7.10 -6.96 -9.37
CA GLY A 4 -6.86 -7.83 -8.22
C GLY A 4 -7.10 -7.14 -6.88
N HIS A 5 -7.05 -5.80 -6.85
CA HIS A 5 -7.21 -4.97 -5.65
C HIS A 5 -8.60 -4.40 -5.45
N LEU A 6 -9.45 -4.37 -6.49
CA LEU A 6 -10.82 -3.85 -6.39
C LEU A 6 -11.60 -4.53 -5.27
N GLY A 7 -12.47 -3.79 -4.60
CA GLY A 7 -13.30 -4.27 -3.51
C GLY A 7 -12.79 -3.88 -2.13
N ARG A 8 -13.37 -4.52 -1.11
CA ARG A 8 -13.08 -4.28 0.30
C ARG A 8 -12.24 -5.40 0.89
N TRP A 9 -11.33 -5.02 1.77
CA TRP A 9 -10.32 -5.87 2.38
C TRP A 9 -10.18 -5.57 3.86
N THR A 10 -9.86 -6.60 4.63
CA THR A 10 -9.47 -6.49 6.04
C THR A 10 -8.11 -7.16 6.21
N GLY A 11 -7.27 -6.63 7.08
CA GLY A 11 -5.96 -7.22 7.36
C GLY A 11 -5.57 -7.05 8.81
N GLU A 12 -5.10 -8.13 9.43
CA GLU A 12 -4.40 -8.05 10.70
C GLU A 12 -2.93 -7.70 10.41
N VAL A 13 -2.52 -6.51 10.85
CA VAL A 13 -1.24 -5.91 10.48
C VAL A 13 -0.56 -5.29 11.70
N THR A 14 0.76 -5.25 11.69
CA THR A 14 1.55 -4.56 12.74
C THR A 14 1.74 -3.07 12.41
N SER A 15 1.86 -2.74 11.13
CA SER A 15 1.76 -1.38 10.60
C SER A 15 1.59 -1.43 9.08
N VAL A 16 1.19 -0.31 8.47
CA VAL A 16 1.17 -0.15 7.01
C VAL A 16 2.00 1.05 6.58
N ILE A 17 2.48 1.06 5.33
CA ILE A 17 3.30 2.16 4.78
C ILE A 17 2.56 3.53 4.84
N ASN A 18 1.24 3.51 4.96
CA ASN A 18 0.39 4.69 5.05
C ASN A 18 0.28 5.29 6.45
N GLU A 19 1.04 4.81 7.44
CA GLU A 19 0.95 5.29 8.82
C GLU A 19 2.25 5.96 9.29
N SER A 20 2.12 6.96 10.16
CA SER A 20 3.26 7.67 10.77
C SER A 20 4.16 6.78 11.64
N PHE A 21 3.64 5.65 12.11
CA PHE A 21 4.34 4.71 12.99
C PHE A 21 4.86 3.46 12.29
N LEU A 22 5.00 3.51 10.95
CA LEU A 22 5.55 2.42 10.16
C LEU A 22 6.76 1.74 10.83
N GLY A 23 6.67 0.42 10.95
CA GLY A 23 7.72 -0.46 11.45
C GLY A 23 8.09 -0.29 12.93
N LYS A 24 7.26 0.40 13.72
CA LYS A 24 7.26 0.18 15.18
C LYS A 24 6.76 -1.24 15.45
N LYS A 25 7.55 -2.05 16.15
CA LYS A 25 7.04 -3.30 16.73
C LYS A 25 5.98 -2.92 17.77
N GLY A 26 4.83 -3.54 17.66
CA GLY A 26 3.68 -3.36 18.54
C GLY A 26 2.65 -4.44 18.28
N ASP A 27 1.54 -4.36 18.99
CA ASP A 27 0.43 -5.29 18.82
C ASP A 27 -0.13 -5.19 17.40
N THR A 28 -0.66 -6.31 16.91
CA THR A 28 -1.40 -6.33 15.66
C THR A 28 -2.72 -5.56 15.82
N TYR A 29 -3.16 -4.93 14.75
CA TYR A 29 -4.46 -4.29 14.67
C TYR A 29 -5.15 -4.65 13.35
N THR A 30 -6.47 -4.48 13.33
CA THR A 30 -7.26 -4.66 12.11
C THR A 30 -7.29 -3.38 11.29
N GLY A 31 -6.73 -3.43 10.09
CA GLY A 31 -6.82 -2.39 9.09
C GLY A 31 -7.91 -2.70 8.06
N TYR A 32 -8.58 -1.66 7.57
CA TYR A 32 -9.57 -1.77 6.50
C TYR A 32 -9.08 -1.07 5.25
N TRP A 33 -9.17 -1.73 4.12
CA TRP A 33 -8.78 -1.16 2.83
C TRP A 33 -9.87 -1.39 1.79
N GLU A 34 -10.12 -0.36 0.99
CA GLU A 34 -11.06 -0.39 -0.11
C GLU A 34 -10.39 0.19 -1.36
N ALA A 35 -10.65 -0.43 -2.50
CA ALA A 35 -10.27 0.10 -3.79
C ALA A 35 -11.44 0.03 -4.77
N SER A 36 -11.67 1.11 -5.50
CA SER A 36 -12.75 1.24 -6.48
C SER A 36 -12.21 1.88 -7.74
N LEU A 37 -12.81 1.58 -8.88
CA LEU A 37 -12.51 2.30 -10.12
C LEU A 37 -13.05 3.73 -10.01
N ALA A 38 -12.32 4.67 -10.62
CA ALA A 38 -12.86 5.99 -10.94
C ALA A 38 -13.90 5.86 -12.08
N GLU A 39 -14.66 6.92 -12.32
CA GLU A 39 -15.83 6.94 -13.22
C GLU A 39 -15.59 6.24 -14.57
N ASP A 40 -14.49 6.59 -15.26
CA ASP A 40 -14.15 6.02 -16.57
C ASP A 40 -13.27 4.76 -16.53
N GLY A 41 -13.03 4.19 -15.35
CA GLY A 41 -12.23 2.97 -15.18
C GLY A 41 -10.72 3.11 -15.44
N ASN A 42 -10.25 4.28 -15.88
CA ASN A 42 -8.84 4.54 -16.20
C ASN A 42 -7.94 4.79 -14.98
N ALA A 43 -8.56 5.05 -13.83
CA ALA A 43 -7.89 5.19 -12.56
C ALA A 43 -8.61 4.38 -11.47
N MET A 44 -7.93 4.14 -10.36
CA MET A 44 -8.47 3.46 -9.20
C MET A 44 -8.24 4.31 -7.96
N THR A 45 -9.30 4.62 -7.24
CA THR A 45 -9.22 5.26 -5.93
C THR A 45 -9.02 4.22 -4.84
N GLN A 46 -8.27 4.59 -3.81
CA GLN A 46 -7.99 3.75 -2.66
C GLN A 46 -8.35 4.47 -1.37
N ARG A 47 -8.86 3.74 -0.40
CA ARG A 47 -9.13 4.21 0.95
C ARG A 47 -8.61 3.21 1.97
N PHE A 48 -7.82 3.67 2.93
CA PHE A 48 -7.47 2.87 4.09
C PHE A 48 -7.98 3.54 5.37
N ILE A 49 -8.39 2.73 6.34
CA ILE A 49 -8.75 3.14 7.70
C ILE A 49 -8.00 2.21 8.66
N GLY A 50 -7.12 2.80 9.46
CA GLY A 50 -6.47 2.17 10.60
C GLY A 50 -6.91 2.82 11.92
N PRO A 51 -6.37 2.38 13.05
CA PRO A 51 -6.78 2.84 14.38
C PRO A 51 -6.42 4.31 14.64
N LYS A 52 -5.36 4.82 14.00
CA LYS A 52 -4.83 6.17 14.26
C LYS A 52 -4.80 7.07 13.03
N SER A 53 -4.99 6.51 11.85
CA SER A 53 -4.96 7.29 10.61
C SER A 53 -5.91 6.72 9.57
N SER A 54 -6.26 7.57 8.61
CA SER A 54 -6.93 7.17 7.39
C SER A 54 -6.12 7.66 6.19
N ASN A 55 -6.28 7.02 5.03
CA ASN A 55 -5.54 7.37 3.83
C ASN A 55 -6.45 7.34 2.61
N ARG A 56 -6.16 8.24 1.67
CA ARG A 56 -6.75 8.28 0.33
C ARG A 56 -5.64 8.22 -0.70
N GLY A 57 -5.86 7.46 -1.77
CA GLY A 57 -4.90 7.38 -2.87
C GLY A 57 -5.56 7.28 -4.23
N LEU A 58 -4.79 7.65 -5.25
CA LEU A 58 -5.15 7.51 -6.66
C LEU A 58 -4.08 6.67 -7.34
N ALA A 59 -4.53 5.64 -8.05
CA ALA A 59 -3.70 4.73 -8.82
C ALA A 59 -4.01 4.86 -10.32
N TYR A 60 -2.98 4.91 -11.16
CA TYR A 60 -3.12 4.99 -12.61
C TYR A 60 -1.95 4.29 -13.30
N PHE A 61 -2.13 3.94 -14.58
CA PHE A 61 -1.06 3.39 -15.40
C PHE A 61 -0.34 4.51 -16.15
N ASP A 62 0.96 4.65 -15.89
CA ASP A 62 1.87 5.52 -16.62
C ASP A 62 2.36 4.77 -17.86
N ALA A 63 1.74 5.08 -19.01
CA ALA A 63 1.99 4.40 -20.27
C ALA A 63 3.42 4.62 -20.79
N ALA A 64 4.01 5.79 -20.54
CA ALA A 64 5.37 6.12 -20.98
C ALA A 64 6.40 5.26 -20.24
N ALA A 65 6.26 5.12 -18.91
CA ALA A 65 7.15 4.28 -18.11
C ALA A 65 6.78 2.78 -18.16
N LYS A 66 5.57 2.44 -18.62
CA LYS A 66 4.96 1.11 -18.51
C LYS A 66 4.90 0.62 -17.05
N LYS A 67 4.52 1.52 -16.14
CA LYS A 67 4.46 1.29 -14.69
C LYS A 67 3.12 1.72 -14.14
N ILE A 68 2.71 1.14 -13.02
CA ILE A 68 1.58 1.68 -12.24
C ILE A 68 2.14 2.69 -11.25
N ARG A 69 1.47 3.85 -11.15
CA ARG A 69 1.76 4.89 -10.17
C ARG A 69 0.64 4.95 -9.17
N ILE A 70 0.98 5.16 -7.91
CA ILE A 70 -0.01 5.48 -6.87
C ILE A 70 0.52 6.64 -6.05
N THR A 71 -0.30 7.66 -5.83
CA THR A 71 -0.02 8.70 -4.85
C THR A 71 -1.11 8.66 -3.79
N SER A 72 -0.70 8.67 -2.53
CA SER A 72 -1.64 8.68 -1.41
C SER A 72 -1.21 9.66 -0.33
N VAL A 73 -2.20 10.16 0.40
CA VAL A 73 -2.02 11.05 1.54
C VAL A 73 -2.84 10.52 2.71
N ASN A 74 -2.25 10.51 3.90
CA ASN A 74 -2.94 10.12 5.12
C ASN A 74 -3.41 11.35 5.94
N SER A 75 -4.27 11.11 6.94
CA SER A 75 -4.81 12.14 7.84
C SER A 75 -3.78 12.76 8.78
N GLU A 76 -2.56 12.23 8.83
CA GLU A 76 -1.43 12.77 9.59
C GLU A 76 -0.45 13.55 8.69
N GLY A 77 -0.78 13.75 7.41
CA GLY A 77 0.05 14.48 6.44
C GLY A 77 1.21 13.66 5.86
N VAL A 78 1.21 12.33 6.00
CA VAL A 78 2.15 11.45 5.30
C VAL A 78 1.76 11.32 3.84
N ILE A 79 2.73 11.48 2.95
CA ILE A 79 2.60 11.28 1.51
C ILE A 79 3.38 10.03 1.11
N ASN A 80 2.72 9.16 0.35
CA ASN A 80 3.37 8.02 -0.29
C ASN A 80 3.25 8.11 -1.80
N GLN A 81 4.37 7.89 -2.48
CA GLN A 81 4.45 7.81 -3.93
C GLN A 81 5.01 6.46 -4.34
N HIS A 82 4.16 5.64 -4.92
CA HIS A 82 4.47 4.29 -5.31
C HIS A 82 4.74 4.19 -6.82
N VAL A 83 5.74 3.38 -7.16
CA VAL A 83 6.06 2.93 -8.51
C VAL A 83 5.98 1.42 -8.50
N ILE A 84 5.15 0.86 -9.37
CA ILE A 84 4.80 -0.56 -9.32
C ILE A 84 5.02 -1.20 -10.68
N HIS A 85 5.67 -2.36 -10.67
CA HIS A 85 5.82 -3.22 -11.84
C HIS A 85 5.71 -4.69 -11.48
N ARG A 86 5.65 -5.52 -12.51
CA ARG A 86 5.57 -6.96 -12.38
C ARG A 86 6.95 -7.59 -12.59
N GLU A 87 7.28 -8.57 -11.76
CA GLU A 87 8.42 -9.45 -11.93
C GLU A 87 7.93 -10.89 -11.74
N GLY A 88 7.81 -11.63 -12.84
CA GLY A 88 7.21 -12.97 -12.84
C GLY A 88 5.76 -12.96 -12.34
N ASP A 89 5.49 -13.72 -11.28
CA ASP A 89 4.19 -13.84 -10.62
C ASP A 89 3.95 -12.79 -9.53
N LYS A 90 4.95 -11.96 -9.22
CA LYS A 90 4.90 -10.96 -8.14
C LYS A 90 4.82 -9.55 -8.69
N TRP A 91 4.35 -8.64 -7.84
CA TRP A 91 4.39 -7.21 -8.08
C TRP A 91 5.40 -6.57 -7.14
N ILE A 92 6.33 -5.81 -7.71
CA ILE A 92 7.31 -5.04 -6.97
C ILE A 92 6.79 -3.61 -6.87
N ARG A 93 6.80 -3.07 -5.65
CA ARG A 93 6.39 -1.71 -5.35
C ARG A 93 7.52 -0.96 -4.68
N ILE A 94 8.06 0.05 -5.35
CA ILE A 94 8.98 1.02 -4.74
C ILE A 94 8.16 2.18 -4.22
N THR A 95 8.33 2.52 -2.95
CA THR A 95 7.62 3.61 -2.29
C THR A 95 8.60 4.68 -1.84
N HIS A 96 8.33 5.91 -2.25
CA HIS A 96 8.92 7.10 -1.64
C HIS A 96 7.94 7.63 -0.60
N TYR A 97 8.39 7.60 0.65
CA TYR A 97 7.64 8.03 1.82
C TYR A 97 8.11 9.43 2.21
N THR A 98 7.18 10.31 2.57
CA THR A 98 7.48 11.60 3.21
C THR A 98 6.47 11.84 4.33
N SER A 99 6.94 11.99 5.57
CA SER A 99 6.07 12.40 6.69
C SER A 99 5.79 13.90 6.68
N ALA A 100 4.82 14.34 7.49
CA ALA A 100 4.44 15.74 7.59
C ALA A 100 5.58 16.69 8.02
N ASN A 101 6.55 16.20 8.80
CA ASN A 101 7.74 16.96 9.20
C ASN A 101 8.89 16.89 8.16
N GLY A 102 8.66 16.28 7.00
CA GLY A 102 9.66 16.16 5.93
C GLY A 102 10.63 14.99 6.05
N THR A 103 10.53 14.12 7.06
CA THR A 103 11.34 12.88 7.10
C THR A 103 11.00 12.01 5.89
N LYS A 104 12.04 11.64 5.14
CA LYS A 104 11.92 10.83 3.93
C LYS A 104 12.25 9.37 4.20
N GLY A 105 11.72 8.51 3.34
CA GLY A 105 12.06 7.10 3.32
C GLY A 105 11.91 6.49 1.94
N LYS A 106 12.59 5.36 1.75
CA LYS A 106 12.46 4.52 0.57
C LYS A 106 12.21 3.09 1.01
N LEU A 107 11.11 2.53 0.53
CA LEU A 107 10.65 1.20 0.87
C LEU A 107 10.45 0.41 -0.41
N GLU A 108 10.77 -0.88 -0.36
CA GLU A 108 10.42 -1.85 -1.36
C GLU A 108 9.38 -2.79 -0.78
N SER A 109 8.35 -3.11 -1.56
CA SER A 109 7.39 -4.13 -1.21
C SER A 109 7.28 -5.19 -2.30
N VAL A 110 7.23 -6.45 -1.88
CA VAL A 110 6.85 -7.57 -2.73
C VAL A 110 5.39 -7.89 -2.44
N ILE A 111 4.55 -7.80 -3.48
CA ILE A 111 3.11 -8.03 -3.40
C ILE A 111 2.78 -9.31 -4.16
N THR A 112 2.18 -10.26 -3.45
CA THR A 112 1.72 -11.54 -3.99
C THR A 112 0.20 -11.60 -3.94
N MET A 113 -0.40 -12.00 -5.07
CA MET A 113 -1.84 -12.19 -5.25
C MET A 113 -2.09 -13.60 -5.79
N PRO A 114 -2.55 -14.56 -4.98
CA PRO A 114 -2.94 -15.88 -5.47
C PRO A 114 -4.09 -15.80 -6.47
N LYS A 115 -4.24 -16.86 -7.29
CA LYS A 115 -5.25 -16.91 -8.36
C LYS A 115 -6.69 -16.87 -7.85
N ASP A 116 -6.93 -17.30 -6.61
CA ASP A 116 -8.26 -17.23 -6.00
C ASP A 116 -8.72 -15.78 -5.74
N GLY A 117 -7.78 -14.82 -5.79
CA GLY A 117 -8.01 -13.42 -5.53
C GLY A 117 -8.49 -13.12 -4.11
N LYS A 118 -8.48 -14.07 -3.18
CA LYS A 118 -9.05 -13.91 -1.82
C LYS A 118 -8.07 -13.26 -0.86
N THR A 119 -6.78 -13.33 -1.15
CA THR A 119 -5.73 -12.80 -0.28
C THR A 119 -4.74 -11.93 -1.04
N ILE A 120 -4.17 -10.95 -0.33
CA ILE A 120 -3.00 -10.19 -0.78
C ILE A 120 -1.96 -10.25 0.33
N THR A 121 -0.76 -10.70 0.00
CA THR A 121 0.38 -10.61 0.91
C THR A 121 1.29 -9.49 0.45
N VAL A 122 1.70 -8.63 1.38
CA VAL A 122 2.65 -7.55 1.14
C VAL A 122 3.81 -7.71 2.11
N VAL A 123 5.01 -7.94 1.59
CA VAL A 123 6.24 -7.97 2.39
C VAL A 123 7.01 -6.69 2.12
N ILE A 124 7.39 -5.97 3.18
CA ILE A 124 7.95 -4.62 3.12
C ILE A 124 9.34 -4.62 3.74
N SER A 125 10.29 -4.00 3.05
CA SER A 125 11.65 -3.75 3.53
C SER A 125 12.09 -2.35 3.11
N GLY A 126 13.02 -1.74 3.84
CA GLY A 126 13.60 -0.45 3.47
C GLY A 126 13.90 0.44 4.68
N MET A 127 13.85 1.75 4.48
CA MET A 127 14.29 2.71 5.49
C MET A 127 13.40 3.97 5.50
N VAL A 128 13.13 4.51 6.69
CA VAL A 128 12.50 5.82 6.90
C VAL A 128 13.28 6.56 7.98
N GLY A 129 13.84 7.73 7.66
CA GLY A 129 14.86 8.37 8.49
C GLY A 129 15.98 7.37 8.77
N ASP A 130 16.34 7.19 10.05
CA ASP A 130 17.39 6.25 10.46
C ASP A 130 16.86 4.84 10.81
N ARG A 131 15.56 4.59 10.61
CA ARG A 131 14.94 3.30 10.96
C ARG A 131 14.95 2.36 9.77
N ILE A 132 15.48 1.16 9.98
CA ILE A 132 15.51 0.07 9.00
C ILE A 132 14.40 -0.93 9.28
N PHE A 133 13.70 -1.33 8.22
CA PHE A 133 12.64 -2.33 8.25
C PHE A 133 13.05 -3.51 7.38
N LYS A 134 12.90 -4.72 7.91
CA LYS A 134 13.18 -5.96 7.19
C LYS A 134 11.99 -6.88 7.28
N ASN A 135 11.47 -7.29 6.12
CA ASN A 135 10.48 -8.34 5.97
C ASN A 135 9.20 -8.16 6.81
N GLN A 136 8.74 -6.92 6.98
CA GLN A 136 7.44 -6.68 7.60
C GLN A 136 6.35 -7.23 6.69
N LYS A 137 5.54 -8.17 7.20
CA LYS A 137 4.52 -8.86 6.41
C LYS A 137 3.13 -8.40 6.82
N ASN A 138 2.35 -7.99 5.83
CA ASN A 138 0.92 -7.69 5.95
C ASN A 138 0.13 -8.68 5.11
N VAL A 139 -0.95 -9.22 5.66
CA VAL A 139 -1.86 -10.13 4.95
C VAL A 139 -3.25 -9.51 4.94
N TRP A 140 -3.83 -9.40 3.75
CA TRP A 140 -5.16 -8.87 3.52
C TRP A 140 -6.08 -9.96 3.03
N HIS A 141 -7.30 -9.97 3.55
CA HIS A 141 -8.38 -10.89 3.21
C HIS A 141 -9.52 -10.11 2.58
N ARG A 142 -10.01 -10.59 1.43
CA ARG A 142 -11.11 -9.96 0.70
C ARG A 142 -12.41 -10.15 1.47
N VAL A 143 -13.14 -9.06 1.67
CA VAL A 143 -14.47 -9.03 2.27
C VAL A 143 -15.54 -9.01 1.18
N SER A 144 -15.35 -8.20 0.15
CA SER A 144 -16.26 -8.13 -1.01
C SER A 144 -15.54 -7.54 -2.22
N LYS A 145 -16.14 -7.70 -3.41
CA LYS A 145 -15.68 -7.08 -4.64
C LYS A 145 -16.64 -5.98 -5.07
#